data_AF-A0A7R9XEP6-F1
#
_entry.id   AF-A0A7R9XEP6-F1
#
_cell.length_a   1.000
_cell.length_b   1.000
_cell.length_c   1.000
_cell.angle_alpha   90.00
_cell.angle_beta   90.00
_cell.angle_gamma   90.00
#
_symmetry.space_group_name_H-M   'P 1'
#
loop_
_entity.id
_entity.type
_entity.pdbx_description
1 polymer ?
#
loop_
_entity_poly.entity_id
_entity_poly.type
_entity_poly.pdbx_seq_one_letter_code
_entity_poly.pdbx_strand_id
1 'polypeptide(L)'
;KIRLPCIDEKRLLDAMVEGNSKLTPEERSRNRHGSILACSYTSEHSGVYQAPDYFAEISTNYAKAVEIPWELMVLDHSSIKFGLSEGFDNSLHVNGFPRLRFMDFSIRLRNIGFKFFSWPSRNPTMVIVPKHIEHREEDAIFTIANKLIGREVWVNWPFLEKAKVVSICNGRMRVIKENNRLVTKALKSSEYYVQKATFKDLKKKIMDRKAIDIGEVKLTINVVKYVGKRYVYRGNKAHLKETWKESEDEYPLQTLVYEIKAFEFSVPKEILITDLFPLKSYCFVTKGQYCGCSGEVVSHDENNEACIQLQIKVYSNPEEDTEQLRRKSAELQYYPCFVASRLAGVSSVMFAKITGCLMLTYKRGRKNVGLNLKRNKTCQYIPGWTKKDSEGTWLYSHKVVDCVVEYAQRFPELFSFVSNNPKKNEYDPANIFIGDQDKEKGVSAEKFSDSQDEDDKKPDCLRGKLKELFNWLSDLECYSIEPMVFGSEILDFEVIEALEEIYNRGPQEFTMVTQFFKPEDLYKLGCPYMTLENMETKYKLFDRVVSTVSQGKFPSGQRGTIVGILQPNKENQGIIFNVLLDKNLQGRTIDKKLEPCFAKLSGRGLINVSLEERKAKGRRFLASYLKHITEVTDV
;
A
#
# COMPACT_ATOMS: atom_id res chain seq x y z
N LYS A 1 25.88 -4.24 -32.79
CA LYS A 1 27.12 -4.80 -32.17
C LYS A 1 28.01 -3.63 -31.81
N ILE A 2 28.26 -3.43 -30.52
CA ILE A 2 29.22 -2.42 -30.07
C ILE A 2 30.62 -3.00 -30.32
N ARG A 3 31.46 -2.30 -31.10
CA ARG A 3 32.85 -2.68 -31.39
C ARG A 3 33.75 -1.72 -30.64
N LEU A 4 34.25 -2.14 -29.49
CA LEU A 4 35.26 -1.42 -28.70
C LEU A 4 36.58 -2.20 -28.75
N PRO A 5 37.73 -1.52 -28.75
CA PRO A 5 39.02 -2.18 -28.64
C PRO A 5 39.17 -2.86 -27.28
N CYS A 6 39.80 -4.04 -27.24
CA CYS A 6 40.22 -4.67 -26.00
C CYS A 6 41.49 -3.99 -25.49
N ILE A 7 41.53 -3.69 -24.19
CA ILE A 7 42.70 -3.11 -23.53
C ILE A 7 43.77 -4.20 -23.39
N ASP A 8 45.01 -3.86 -23.74
CA ASP A 8 46.20 -4.67 -23.45
C ASP A 8 46.71 -4.30 -22.03
N GLU A 9 46.67 -5.27 -21.11
CA GLU A 9 47.03 -5.09 -19.70
C GLU A 9 48.47 -4.60 -19.54
N LYS A 10 49.43 -5.19 -20.26
CA LYS A 10 50.85 -4.83 -20.13
C LYS A 10 51.07 -3.39 -20.59
N ARG A 11 50.54 -3.06 -21.77
CA ARG A 11 50.63 -1.70 -22.32
C ARG A 11 49.96 -0.66 -21.41
N LEU A 12 48.87 -1.02 -20.73
CA LEU A 12 48.22 -0.15 -19.76
C LEU A 12 49.07 0.04 -18.51
N LEU A 13 49.58 -1.05 -17.91
CA LEU A 13 50.39 -0.99 -16.70
C LEU A 13 51.67 -0.17 -16.92
N ASP A 14 52.34 -0.36 -18.05
CA ASP A 14 53.52 0.42 -18.44
C ASP A 14 53.21 1.93 -18.54
N ALA A 15 52.07 2.27 -19.15
CA ALA A 15 51.61 3.65 -19.27
C ALA A 15 51.19 4.25 -17.91
N MET A 16 50.78 3.43 -16.93
CA MET A 16 50.36 3.88 -15.60
C MET A 16 51.52 4.19 -14.66
N VAL A 17 52.74 3.69 -14.91
CA VAL A 17 53.90 3.85 -14.00
C VAL A 17 54.17 5.32 -13.66
N GLU A 18 54.21 6.19 -14.67
CA GLU A 18 54.47 7.62 -14.47
C GLU A 18 53.34 8.27 -13.65
N GLY A 19 52.09 7.97 -13.97
CA GLY A 19 50.92 8.49 -13.25
C GLY A 19 50.87 8.03 -11.79
N ASN A 20 51.19 6.75 -11.53
CA ASN A 20 51.21 6.18 -10.18
C ASN A 20 52.23 6.86 -9.26
N SER A 21 53.36 7.34 -9.81
CA SER A 21 54.37 8.07 -9.04
C SER A 21 53.86 9.43 -8.51
N LYS A 22 52.95 10.07 -9.25
CA LYS A 22 52.38 11.39 -8.94
C LYS A 22 51.18 11.33 -8.00
N LEU A 23 50.70 10.13 -7.65
CA LEU A 23 49.59 9.96 -6.72
C LEU A 23 49.93 10.50 -5.33
N THR A 24 49.00 11.26 -4.77
CA THR A 24 49.05 11.73 -3.39
C THR A 24 48.96 10.56 -2.40
N PRO A 25 49.36 10.74 -1.12
CA PRO A 25 49.25 9.69 -0.11
C PRO A 25 47.81 9.16 0.07
N GLU A 26 46.82 10.05 -0.01
CA GLU A 26 45.40 9.68 0.06
C GLU A 26 44.97 8.83 -1.14
N GLU A 27 45.34 9.23 -2.36
CA GLU A 27 45.04 8.46 -3.58
C GLU A 27 45.72 7.09 -3.57
N ARG A 28 46.96 7.00 -3.07
CA ARG A 28 47.66 5.72 -2.90
C ARG A 28 47.01 4.83 -1.83
N SER A 29 46.43 5.42 -0.79
CA SER A 29 45.68 4.69 0.23
C SER A 29 44.38 4.12 -0.35
N ARG A 30 43.65 4.94 -1.12
CA ARG A 30 42.41 4.52 -1.82
C ARG A 30 42.66 3.49 -2.92
N ASN A 31 43.84 3.51 -3.55
CA ASN A 31 44.23 2.56 -4.60
C ASN A 31 44.77 1.23 -4.03
N ARG A 32 44.08 0.66 -3.04
CA ARG A 32 44.40 -0.64 -2.43
C ARG A 32 43.13 -1.47 -2.26
N HIS A 33 43.29 -2.78 -2.20
CA HIS A 33 42.19 -3.67 -1.78
C HIS A 33 41.91 -3.48 -0.29
N GLY A 34 40.63 -3.44 0.09
CA GLY A 34 40.19 -3.31 1.48
C GLY A 34 39.63 -4.61 2.05
N SER A 35 39.46 -4.65 3.37
CA SER A 35 38.84 -5.76 4.11
C SER A 35 37.30 -5.72 3.99
N ILE A 36 36.65 -6.86 4.24
CA ILE A 36 35.20 -6.91 4.42
C ILE A 36 34.88 -6.51 5.86
N LEU A 37 33.83 -5.73 6.08
CA LEU A 37 33.37 -5.35 7.41
C LEU A 37 32.09 -6.11 7.78
N ALA A 38 32.12 -6.85 8.89
CA ALA A 38 30.93 -7.36 9.52
C ALA A 38 30.45 -6.40 10.60
N CYS A 39 29.25 -5.85 10.40
CA CYS A 39 28.61 -4.93 11.33
C CYS A 39 27.55 -5.69 12.14
N SER A 40 27.64 -5.63 13.47
CA SER A 40 26.66 -6.21 14.39
C SER A 40 26.27 -5.20 15.47
N TYR A 41 25.08 -5.37 16.04
CA TYR A 41 24.66 -4.61 17.23
C TYR A 41 25.49 -5.03 18.47
N THR A 42 25.86 -4.04 19.30
CA THR A 42 26.43 -4.24 20.64
C THR A 42 25.62 -3.44 21.66
N SER A 43 25.50 -3.94 22.89
CA SER A 43 24.88 -3.20 24.00
C SER A 43 25.76 -2.07 24.54
N GLU A 44 27.04 -2.05 24.17
CA GLU A 44 28.01 -1.06 24.62
C GLU A 44 27.96 0.19 23.74
N HIS A 45 27.94 1.37 24.37
CA HIS A 45 28.00 2.64 23.65
C HIS A 45 29.39 2.82 23.03
N SER A 46 29.44 2.87 21.70
CA SER A 46 30.66 2.95 20.90
C SER A 46 31.09 4.40 20.61
N GLY A 47 30.64 5.37 21.42
CA GLY A 47 30.93 6.79 21.24
C GLY A 47 30.07 7.48 20.19
N VAL A 48 30.49 8.69 19.81
CA VAL A 48 29.88 9.48 18.72
C VAL A 48 30.54 9.08 17.40
N TYR A 49 29.75 8.77 16.38
CA TYR A 49 30.24 8.51 15.04
C TYR A 49 30.08 9.76 14.18
N GLN A 50 31.21 10.27 13.69
CA GLN A 50 31.28 11.40 12.78
C GLN A 50 30.89 10.93 11.38
N ALA A 51 29.70 11.34 10.93
CA ALA A 51 29.25 11.09 9.57
C ALA A 51 29.86 12.13 8.61
N PRO A 52 29.94 11.86 7.29
CA PRO A 52 30.32 12.87 6.32
C PRO A 52 29.46 14.14 6.44
N ASP A 53 30.00 15.31 6.09
CA ASP A 53 29.40 16.65 6.33
C ASP A 53 27.94 16.83 5.89
N TYR A 54 27.48 16.04 4.91
CA TYR A 54 26.10 16.05 4.43
C TYR A 54 25.11 15.26 5.31
N PHE A 55 25.58 14.58 6.35
CA PHE A 55 24.78 13.87 7.35
C PHE A 55 25.10 14.37 8.76
N ALA A 56 24.10 14.39 9.64
CA ALA A 56 24.36 14.65 11.06
C ALA A 56 25.15 13.52 11.72
N GLU A 57 25.90 13.92 12.74
CA GLU A 57 26.62 13.03 13.63
C GLU A 57 25.68 12.05 14.34
N ILE A 58 26.13 10.81 14.50
CA ILE A 58 25.40 9.79 15.24
C ILE A 58 25.92 9.83 16.68
N SER A 59 25.18 10.50 17.57
CA SER A 59 25.57 10.69 18.98
C SER A 59 25.50 9.40 19.81
N THR A 60 24.66 8.44 19.41
CA THR A 60 24.47 7.15 20.09
C THR A 60 24.77 5.99 19.16
N ASN A 61 26.04 5.57 19.11
CA ASN A 61 26.47 4.44 18.29
C ASN A 61 26.46 3.13 19.11
N TYR A 62 25.77 2.12 18.58
CA TYR A 62 25.74 0.74 19.10
C TYR A 62 26.12 -0.28 18.03
N ALA A 63 26.77 0.16 16.95
CA ALA A 63 27.26 -0.71 15.90
C ALA A 63 28.73 -1.04 16.14
N LYS A 64 29.03 -2.34 16.18
CA LYS A 64 30.39 -2.87 16.19
C LYS A 64 30.73 -3.34 14.78
N ALA A 65 31.73 -2.72 14.17
CA ALA A 65 32.31 -3.16 12.91
C ALA A 65 33.57 -3.98 13.20
N VAL A 66 33.66 -5.17 12.61
CA VAL A 66 34.84 -6.05 12.71
C VAL A 66 35.32 -6.34 11.30
N GLU A 67 36.61 -6.15 11.06
CA GLU A 67 37.25 -6.55 9.81
C GLU A 67 37.32 -8.08 9.73
N ILE A 68 36.82 -8.62 8.62
CA ILE A 68 36.95 -10.03 8.27
C ILE A 68 38.13 -10.14 7.30
N PRO A 69 39.19 -10.88 7.66
CA PRO A 69 40.32 -11.16 6.78
C PRO A 69 39.85 -11.84 5.49
N TRP A 70 40.46 -11.47 4.36
CA TRP A 70 40.10 -11.98 3.05
C TRP A 70 40.31 -13.51 2.93
N GLU A 71 41.25 -14.06 3.68
CA GLU A 71 41.61 -15.48 3.69
C GLU A 71 40.42 -16.36 4.11
N LEU A 72 39.51 -15.85 4.95
CA LEU A 72 38.30 -16.57 5.35
C LEU A 72 37.27 -16.70 4.22
N MET A 73 37.40 -15.90 3.16
CA MET A 73 36.54 -15.97 1.97
C MET A 73 37.09 -16.93 0.91
N VAL A 74 38.36 -17.34 1.03
CA VAL A 74 38.98 -18.30 0.12
C VAL A 74 38.68 -19.70 0.65
N LEU A 75 37.59 -20.29 0.15
CA LEU A 75 37.21 -21.65 0.46
C LEU A 75 37.96 -22.61 -0.47
N ASP A 76 38.47 -23.72 0.09
CA ASP A 76 38.97 -24.79 -0.74
C ASP A 76 37.82 -25.45 -1.49
N HIS A 77 38.02 -25.77 -2.77
CA HIS A 77 36.97 -26.37 -3.60
C HIS A 77 36.45 -27.68 -2.99
N SER A 78 37.31 -28.45 -2.30
CA SER A 78 36.91 -29.70 -1.63
C SER A 78 35.92 -29.49 -0.47
N SER A 79 35.92 -28.29 0.13
CA SER A 79 35.06 -27.95 1.27
C SER A 79 33.66 -27.46 0.86
N ILE A 80 33.44 -27.19 -0.43
CA ILE A 80 32.18 -26.67 -0.95
C ILE A 80 31.16 -27.81 -1.08
N LYS A 81 30.07 -27.73 -0.31
CA LYS A 81 28.93 -28.66 -0.44
C LYS A 81 28.05 -28.25 -1.63
N PHE A 82 28.06 -29.06 -2.70
CA PHE A 82 27.17 -28.88 -3.84
C PHE A 82 25.81 -29.57 -3.61
N GLY A 83 24.72 -28.88 -3.92
CA GLY A 83 23.36 -29.43 -3.82
C GLY A 83 22.68 -29.12 -2.48
N LEU A 84 21.75 -29.98 -2.07
CA LEU A 84 21.00 -29.81 -0.83
C LEU A 84 21.88 -30.11 0.39
N SER A 85 21.82 -29.26 1.41
CA SER A 85 22.52 -29.51 2.66
C SER A 85 21.98 -30.74 3.38
N GLU A 86 22.86 -31.42 4.12
CA GLU A 86 22.47 -32.49 5.04
C GLU A 86 21.40 -31.97 6.03
N GLY A 87 20.33 -32.76 6.22
CA GLY A 87 19.20 -32.37 7.08
C GLY A 87 18.11 -31.54 6.41
N PHE A 88 18.21 -31.20 5.11
CA PHE A 88 17.13 -30.53 4.41
C PHE A 88 15.92 -31.46 4.17
N ASP A 89 14.82 -31.20 4.87
CA ASP A 89 13.58 -31.97 4.72
C ASP A 89 12.68 -31.40 3.61
N ASN A 90 12.63 -32.11 2.48
CA ASN A 90 11.80 -31.79 1.33
C ASN A 90 10.28 -31.93 1.60
N SER A 91 9.89 -32.68 2.64
CA SER A 91 8.49 -32.91 3.00
C SER A 91 7.89 -31.78 3.84
N LEU A 92 8.73 -30.97 4.48
CA LEU A 92 8.31 -29.93 5.40
C LEU A 92 7.89 -28.66 4.65
N HIS A 93 6.70 -28.14 4.95
CA HIS A 93 6.25 -26.85 4.43
C HIS A 93 6.90 -25.71 5.22
N VAL A 94 7.53 -24.78 4.52
CA VAL A 94 8.05 -23.54 5.11
C VAL A 94 7.15 -22.40 4.66
N ASN A 95 6.52 -21.72 5.61
CA ASN A 95 5.62 -20.61 5.34
C ASN A 95 6.30 -19.54 4.48
N GLY A 96 5.60 -19.05 3.46
CA GLY A 96 6.11 -18.05 2.51
C GLY A 96 6.79 -18.63 1.26
N PHE A 97 7.10 -19.93 1.23
CA PHE A 97 7.72 -20.58 0.07
C PHE A 97 6.70 -21.48 -0.66
N PRO A 98 6.31 -21.14 -1.90
CA PRO A 98 5.34 -21.93 -2.65
C PRO A 98 5.92 -23.29 -3.04
N ARG A 99 5.10 -24.35 -2.94
CA ARG A 99 5.50 -25.70 -3.37
C ARG A 99 4.34 -26.43 -4.04
N LEU A 100 4.61 -26.99 -5.22
CA LEU A 100 3.63 -27.77 -5.97
C LEU A 100 3.43 -29.18 -5.39
N ARG A 101 4.46 -29.75 -4.75
CA ARG A 101 4.52 -31.15 -4.28
C ARG A 101 3.40 -31.59 -3.34
N PHE A 102 2.75 -30.65 -2.64
CA PHE A 102 1.68 -30.96 -1.68
C PHE A 102 0.35 -31.37 -2.31
N MET A 103 0.30 -31.46 -3.64
CA MET A 103 -0.84 -31.97 -4.39
C MET A 103 -0.34 -32.81 -5.55
N ASP A 104 -1.04 -33.89 -5.87
CA ASP A 104 -0.77 -34.63 -7.09
C ASP A 104 -1.33 -33.87 -8.30
N PHE A 105 -0.51 -33.67 -9.33
CA PHE A 105 -0.90 -32.96 -10.54
C PHE A 105 -0.30 -33.58 -11.79
N SER A 106 -0.85 -33.20 -12.94
CA SER A 106 -0.28 -33.41 -14.25
C SER A 106 0.03 -32.06 -14.90
N ILE A 107 0.92 -32.07 -15.88
CA ILE A 107 1.37 -30.86 -16.57
C ILE A 107 0.99 -30.98 -18.05
N ARG A 108 0.49 -29.89 -18.63
CA ARG A 108 0.20 -29.78 -20.06
C ARG A 108 0.73 -28.46 -20.59
N LEU A 109 1.47 -28.47 -21.69
CA LEU A 109 1.92 -27.26 -22.35
C LEU A 109 0.82 -26.78 -23.32
N ARG A 110 0.26 -25.59 -23.11
CA ARG A 110 -0.85 -25.05 -23.93
C ARG A 110 -0.71 -23.57 -24.21
N ASN A 111 -1.15 -23.13 -25.39
CA ASN A 111 -1.28 -21.71 -25.69
C ASN A 111 -2.63 -21.18 -25.20
N ILE A 112 -2.64 -20.61 -23.99
CA ILE A 112 -3.86 -20.12 -23.31
C ILE A 112 -3.98 -18.59 -23.31
N GLY A 113 -3.04 -17.87 -23.93
CA GLY A 113 -3.03 -16.40 -23.87
C GLY A 113 -2.81 -15.85 -22.46
N PHE A 114 -2.02 -16.53 -21.63
CA PHE A 114 -1.84 -16.21 -20.20
C PHE A 114 -1.37 -14.76 -20.00
N LYS A 115 -2.02 -14.03 -19.08
CA LYS A 115 -1.74 -12.61 -18.80
C LYS A 115 -1.02 -12.46 -17.46
N PHE A 116 0.29 -12.64 -17.47
CA PHE A 116 1.11 -12.32 -16.29
C PHE A 116 1.27 -10.80 -16.10
N PHE A 117 1.40 -10.07 -17.22
CA PHE A 117 1.46 -8.61 -17.28
C PHE A 117 0.23 -8.06 -18.03
N SER A 118 0.37 -6.88 -18.66
CA SER A 118 -0.73 -6.20 -19.35
C SER A 118 -1.24 -6.92 -20.61
N TRP A 119 -0.35 -7.64 -21.32
CA TRP A 119 -0.66 -8.28 -22.60
C TRP A 119 -0.68 -9.81 -22.49
N PRO A 120 -1.58 -10.50 -23.22
CA PRO A 120 -1.60 -11.95 -23.26
C PRO A 120 -0.32 -12.49 -23.92
N SER A 121 0.26 -13.53 -23.32
CA SER A 121 1.40 -14.25 -23.88
C SER A 121 1.03 -14.88 -25.21
N ARG A 122 1.92 -14.77 -26.20
CA ARG A 122 1.82 -15.49 -27.48
C ARG A 122 2.46 -16.89 -27.42
N ASN A 123 3.28 -17.12 -26.40
CA ASN A 123 4.04 -18.35 -26.20
C ASN A 123 3.24 -19.36 -25.37
N PRO A 124 3.49 -20.67 -25.55
CA PRO A 124 2.84 -21.71 -24.76
C PRO A 124 3.17 -21.56 -23.26
N THR A 125 2.18 -21.86 -22.42
CA THR A 125 2.25 -21.80 -20.96
C THR A 125 2.12 -23.19 -20.36
N MET A 126 2.87 -23.47 -19.31
CA MET A 126 2.79 -24.72 -18.55
C MET A 126 1.53 -24.69 -17.67
N VAL A 127 0.51 -25.44 -18.08
CA VAL A 127 -0.77 -25.54 -17.37
C VAL A 127 -0.74 -26.73 -16.42
N ILE A 128 -1.09 -26.49 -15.17
CA ILE A 128 -1.08 -27.51 -14.11
C ILE A 128 -2.52 -28.00 -13.89
N VAL A 129 -2.71 -29.31 -13.85
CA VAL A 129 -4.02 -29.96 -13.67
C VAL A 129 -3.96 -30.89 -12.46
N PRO A 130 -4.56 -30.51 -11.31
CA PRO A 130 -4.65 -31.38 -10.14
C PRO A 130 -5.32 -32.74 -10.45
N LYS A 131 -4.81 -33.84 -9.89
CA LYS A 131 -5.32 -35.20 -10.17
C LYS A 131 -6.57 -35.58 -9.35
N HIS A 132 -6.84 -34.91 -8.22
CA HIS A 132 -7.99 -35.22 -7.34
C HIS A 132 -9.37 -34.79 -7.90
N ILE A 133 -9.52 -34.73 -9.22
CA ILE A 133 -10.76 -34.32 -9.91
C ILE A 133 -11.76 -35.49 -10.02
N GLU A 134 -11.34 -36.72 -9.73
CA GLU A 134 -12.20 -37.90 -9.83
C GLU A 134 -13.14 -38.01 -8.62
N HIS A 135 -14.37 -37.54 -8.83
CA HIS A 135 -15.62 -37.98 -8.21
C HIS A 135 -15.65 -38.04 -6.67
N ARG A 136 -15.79 -36.87 -6.03
CA ARG A 136 -16.55 -36.81 -4.76
C ARG A 136 -17.98 -36.45 -5.11
N GLU A 137 -18.85 -37.45 -5.09
CA GLU A 137 -20.28 -37.31 -5.39
C GLU A 137 -20.93 -36.23 -4.51
N GLU A 138 -21.93 -35.56 -5.07
CA GLU A 138 -22.67 -34.46 -4.43
C GLU A 138 -23.32 -34.86 -3.10
N ASP A 139 -23.58 -36.17 -2.90
CA ASP A 139 -24.11 -36.77 -1.67
C ASP A 139 -23.10 -36.83 -0.51
N ALA A 140 -21.82 -36.55 -0.77
CA ALA A 140 -20.77 -36.58 0.25
C ALA A 140 -20.56 -35.25 0.99
N ILE A 141 -21.34 -34.18 0.72
CA ILE A 141 -21.12 -32.87 1.36
C ILE A 141 -21.13 -32.96 2.88
N PHE A 142 -22.03 -33.74 3.47
CA PHE A 142 -22.09 -33.96 4.92
C PHE A 142 -20.89 -34.73 5.45
N THR A 143 -20.45 -35.77 4.75
CA THR A 143 -19.26 -36.55 5.11
C THR A 143 -18.00 -35.68 5.08
N ILE A 144 -17.87 -34.86 4.04
CA ILE A 144 -16.75 -33.91 3.90
C ILE A 144 -16.84 -32.82 4.96
N ALA A 145 -18.03 -32.28 5.23
CA ALA A 145 -18.28 -31.28 6.26
C ALA A 145 -17.91 -31.81 7.65
N ASN A 146 -18.31 -33.04 7.98
CA ASN A 146 -17.96 -33.66 9.26
C ASN A 146 -16.45 -33.88 9.41
N LYS A 147 -15.76 -34.19 8.32
CA LYS A 147 -14.30 -34.36 8.33
C LYS A 147 -13.56 -33.03 8.42
N LEU A 148 -14.00 -31.98 7.74
CA LEU A 148 -13.21 -30.75 7.53
C LEU A 148 -13.63 -29.57 8.41
N ILE A 149 -14.92 -29.38 8.72
CA ILE A 149 -15.38 -28.20 9.45
C ILE A 149 -14.75 -28.16 10.85
N GLY A 150 -14.14 -27.02 11.18
CA GLY A 150 -13.42 -26.80 12.43
C GLY A 150 -11.98 -27.29 12.43
N ARG A 151 -11.51 -27.98 11.38
CA ARG A 151 -10.10 -28.37 11.24
C ARG A 151 -9.26 -27.27 10.60
N GLU A 152 -7.97 -27.30 10.91
CA GLU A 152 -6.94 -26.49 10.26
C GLU A 152 -6.53 -27.14 8.94
N VAL A 153 -6.46 -26.32 7.90
CA VAL A 153 -6.19 -26.72 6.52
C VAL A 153 -5.30 -25.68 5.85
N TRP A 154 -4.81 -25.99 4.65
CA TRP A 154 -3.98 -25.11 3.85
C TRP A 154 -4.66 -24.79 2.53
N VAL A 155 -4.86 -23.50 2.27
CA VAL A 155 -5.54 -22.98 1.08
C VAL A 155 -4.58 -22.23 0.17
N ASN A 156 -5.06 -21.73 -0.98
CA ASN A 156 -4.29 -20.89 -1.91
C ASN A 156 -3.08 -21.57 -2.59
N TRP A 157 -3.11 -22.90 -2.76
CA TRP A 157 -2.06 -23.66 -3.46
C TRP A 157 -1.64 -23.01 -4.80
N PRO A 158 -0.33 -22.94 -5.12
CA PRO A 158 0.82 -23.44 -4.36
C PRO A 158 1.36 -22.53 -3.26
N PHE A 159 0.82 -21.32 -3.13
CA PHE A 159 1.18 -20.36 -2.08
C PHE A 159 0.36 -20.67 -0.83
N LEU A 160 0.68 -21.80 -0.19
CA LEU A 160 -0.11 -22.33 0.91
C LEU A 160 -0.22 -21.34 2.06
N GLU A 161 -1.45 -21.14 2.52
CA GLU A 161 -1.79 -20.28 3.66
C GLU A 161 -2.60 -21.11 4.67
N LYS A 162 -2.20 -21.07 5.94
CA LYS A 162 -2.90 -21.74 7.04
C LYS A 162 -4.29 -21.10 7.21
N ALA A 163 -5.33 -21.92 7.31
CA ALA A 163 -6.70 -21.47 7.49
C ALA A 163 -7.53 -22.49 8.27
N LYS A 164 -8.68 -22.08 8.81
CA LYS A 164 -9.62 -22.96 9.51
C LYS A 164 -10.95 -22.98 8.79
N VAL A 165 -11.49 -24.18 8.56
CA VAL A 165 -12.75 -24.35 7.82
C VAL A 165 -13.94 -23.97 8.69
N VAL A 166 -14.78 -23.07 8.18
CA VAL A 166 -16.00 -22.61 8.86
C VAL A 166 -17.23 -23.24 8.23
N SER A 167 -17.30 -23.29 6.90
CA SER A 167 -18.45 -23.86 6.20
C SER A 167 -18.08 -24.46 4.84
N ILE A 168 -18.99 -25.28 4.30
CA ILE A 168 -18.87 -25.90 2.97
C ILE A 168 -20.13 -25.61 2.17
N CYS A 169 -19.98 -25.26 0.89
CA CYS A 169 -21.07 -24.89 0.00
C CYS A 169 -21.04 -25.72 -1.30
N ASN A 170 -22.19 -26.20 -1.77
CA ASN A 170 -22.35 -26.86 -3.08
C ASN A 170 -23.11 -26.01 -4.11
N GLY A 171 -23.26 -24.71 -3.85
CA GLY A 171 -24.06 -23.81 -4.68
C GLY A 171 -25.56 -23.79 -4.34
N ARG A 172 -26.13 -24.88 -3.81
CA ARG A 172 -27.55 -24.96 -3.40
C ARG A 172 -27.76 -24.87 -1.90
N MET A 173 -26.85 -25.43 -1.11
CA MET A 173 -26.89 -25.42 0.34
C MET A 173 -25.51 -25.15 0.92
N ARG A 174 -25.49 -24.56 2.10
CA ARG A 174 -24.31 -24.33 2.92
C ARG A 174 -24.43 -25.15 4.20
N VAL A 175 -23.41 -25.95 4.49
CA VAL A 175 -23.31 -26.72 5.73
C VAL A 175 -22.39 -25.97 6.69
N ILE A 176 -22.87 -25.72 7.90
CA ILE A 176 -22.18 -25.03 8.98
C ILE A 176 -22.23 -25.86 10.26
N LYS A 177 -21.38 -25.56 11.24
CA LYS A 177 -21.44 -26.17 12.57
C LYS A 177 -22.01 -25.17 13.58
N GLU A 178 -23.21 -25.42 14.07
CA GLU A 178 -23.89 -24.65 15.13
C GLU A 178 -24.11 -25.57 16.34
N ASN A 179 -23.80 -25.10 17.57
CA ASN A 179 -23.94 -25.88 18.80
C ASN A 179 -23.34 -27.31 18.74
N ASN A 180 -22.15 -27.43 18.14
CA ASN A 180 -21.47 -28.70 17.89
C ASN A 180 -22.20 -29.69 16.96
N ARG A 181 -23.30 -29.31 16.31
CA ARG A 181 -24.02 -30.11 15.32
C ARG A 181 -23.91 -29.49 13.93
N LEU A 182 -23.90 -30.34 12.91
CA LEU A 182 -23.92 -29.89 11.52
C LEU A 182 -25.35 -29.46 11.15
N VAL A 183 -25.48 -28.24 10.67
CA VAL A 183 -26.75 -27.65 10.23
C VAL A 183 -26.62 -27.27 8.76
N THR A 184 -27.68 -27.52 8.00
CA THR A 184 -27.74 -27.18 6.58
C THR A 184 -28.65 -25.99 6.38
N LYS A 185 -28.14 -24.96 5.73
CA LYS A 185 -28.90 -23.78 5.31
C LYS A 185 -29.06 -23.84 3.80
N ALA A 186 -30.29 -23.98 3.32
CA ALA A 186 -30.60 -23.86 1.90
C ALA A 186 -30.40 -22.40 1.45
N LEU A 187 -29.74 -22.20 0.32
CA LEU A 187 -29.53 -20.88 -0.26
C LEU A 187 -30.82 -20.41 -0.93
N LYS A 188 -31.13 -19.12 -0.83
CA LYS A 188 -32.27 -18.52 -1.56
C LYS A 188 -31.99 -18.52 -3.06
N SER A 189 -33.03 -18.43 -3.88
CA SER A 189 -32.88 -18.43 -5.35
C SER A 189 -31.95 -17.33 -5.87
N SER A 190 -31.94 -16.15 -5.25
CA SER A 190 -31.01 -15.06 -5.58
C SER A 190 -29.56 -15.40 -5.24
N GLU A 191 -29.31 -16.00 -4.07
CA GLU A 191 -27.98 -16.41 -3.60
C GLU A 191 -27.40 -17.55 -4.45
N TYR A 192 -28.25 -18.48 -4.93
CA TYR A 192 -27.85 -19.55 -5.83
C TYR A 192 -27.18 -19.02 -7.11
N TYR A 193 -27.78 -18.02 -7.77
CA TYR A 193 -27.22 -17.44 -8.99
C TYR A 193 -25.90 -16.71 -8.73
N VAL A 194 -25.80 -15.97 -7.63
CA VAL A 194 -24.57 -15.30 -7.18
C VAL A 194 -23.46 -16.32 -6.92
N GLN A 195 -23.78 -17.42 -6.23
CA GLN A 195 -22.82 -18.49 -5.93
C GLN A 195 -22.33 -19.20 -7.19
N LYS A 196 -23.24 -19.47 -8.14
CA LYS A 196 -22.89 -20.07 -9.43
C LYS A 196 -21.99 -19.17 -10.29
N ALA A 197 -22.21 -17.85 -10.24
CA ALA A 197 -21.29 -16.88 -10.85
C ALA A 197 -19.92 -16.90 -10.15
N THR A 198 -19.92 -16.90 -8.81
CA THR A 198 -18.70 -16.96 -7.99
C THR A 198 -17.84 -18.18 -8.30
N PHE A 199 -18.46 -19.36 -8.51
CA PHE A 199 -17.73 -20.58 -8.90
C PHE A 199 -17.01 -20.43 -10.25
N LYS A 200 -17.65 -19.79 -11.24
CA LYS A 200 -17.03 -19.50 -12.54
C LYS A 200 -15.90 -18.50 -12.40
N ASP A 201 -16.08 -17.48 -11.58
CA ASP A 201 -15.07 -16.44 -11.35
C ASP A 201 -13.85 -16.97 -10.60
N LEU A 202 -14.03 -17.84 -9.61
CA LEU A 202 -12.93 -18.50 -8.91
C LEU A 202 -12.09 -19.35 -9.86
N LYS A 203 -12.74 -20.17 -10.70
CA LYS A 203 -12.07 -20.96 -11.75
C LYS A 203 -11.27 -20.06 -12.67
N LYS A 204 -11.89 -19.00 -13.19
CA LYS A 204 -11.26 -18.05 -14.11
C LYS A 204 -10.08 -17.34 -13.44
N LYS A 205 -10.23 -16.87 -12.20
CA LYS A 205 -9.17 -16.18 -11.43
C LYS A 205 -7.95 -17.06 -11.24
N ILE A 206 -8.14 -18.35 -10.92
CA ILE A 206 -7.04 -19.32 -10.74
C ILE A 206 -6.36 -19.61 -12.08
N MET A 207 -7.12 -19.81 -13.16
CA MET A 207 -6.57 -20.05 -14.50
C MET A 207 -5.80 -18.83 -15.02
N ASP A 208 -6.39 -17.64 -14.96
CA ASP A 208 -5.83 -16.40 -15.51
C ASP A 208 -4.60 -15.91 -14.73
N ARG A 209 -4.53 -16.15 -13.40
CA ARG A 209 -3.42 -15.69 -12.55
C ARG A 209 -2.34 -16.75 -12.29
N LYS A 210 -2.68 -18.04 -12.31
CA LYS A 210 -1.76 -19.12 -11.92
C LYS A 210 -1.57 -20.20 -13.00
N ALA A 211 -2.33 -20.18 -14.09
CA ALA A 211 -2.34 -21.24 -15.10
C ALA A 211 -2.62 -22.65 -14.51
N ILE A 212 -3.51 -22.71 -13.51
CA ILE A 212 -3.95 -23.97 -12.90
C ILE A 212 -5.38 -24.24 -13.36
N ASP A 213 -5.59 -25.38 -14.02
CA ASP A 213 -6.90 -25.84 -14.47
C ASP A 213 -7.49 -26.82 -13.45
N ILE A 214 -8.41 -26.32 -12.64
CA ILE A 214 -9.09 -27.08 -11.58
C ILE A 214 -10.36 -27.80 -12.04
N GLY A 215 -10.71 -27.74 -13.33
CA GLY A 215 -11.95 -28.32 -13.85
C GLY A 215 -13.21 -27.54 -13.45
N GLU A 216 -14.33 -28.23 -13.26
CA GLU A 216 -15.59 -27.63 -12.79
C GLU A 216 -15.61 -27.53 -11.26
N VAL A 217 -15.99 -26.37 -10.73
CA VAL A 217 -16.14 -26.17 -9.27
C VAL A 217 -17.53 -26.63 -8.86
N LYS A 218 -17.61 -27.74 -8.12
CA LYS A 218 -18.86 -28.27 -7.54
C LYS A 218 -19.03 -27.91 -6.07
N LEU A 219 -17.92 -27.88 -5.34
CA LEU A 219 -17.87 -27.61 -3.91
C LEU A 219 -16.84 -26.52 -3.61
N THR A 220 -17.19 -25.63 -2.70
CA THR A 220 -16.29 -24.63 -2.12
C THR A 220 -16.26 -24.76 -0.61
N ILE A 221 -15.15 -24.29 -0.04
CA ILE A 221 -14.93 -24.18 1.39
C ILE A 221 -14.81 -22.71 1.75
N ASN A 222 -15.49 -22.31 2.81
CA ASN A 222 -15.32 -21.01 3.44
C ASN A 222 -14.39 -21.19 4.63
N VAL A 223 -13.33 -20.39 4.64
CA VAL A 223 -12.28 -20.49 5.66
C VAL A 223 -11.99 -19.14 6.28
N VAL A 224 -11.59 -19.15 7.55
CA VAL A 224 -10.95 -18.00 8.19
C VAL A 224 -9.44 -18.20 8.13
N LYS A 225 -8.72 -17.27 7.50
CA LYS A 225 -7.28 -17.36 7.37
C LYS A 225 -6.58 -17.09 8.68
N TYR A 226 -5.46 -17.77 8.90
CA TYR A 226 -4.56 -17.50 9.99
C TYR A 226 -3.86 -16.15 9.76
N VAL A 227 -3.86 -15.27 10.76
CA VAL A 227 -3.19 -13.96 10.69
C VAL A 227 -1.85 -14.00 11.40
N GLY A 228 -1.79 -14.65 12.57
CA GLY A 228 -0.58 -14.70 13.39
C GLY A 228 -0.85 -15.18 14.80
N LYS A 229 0.10 -14.96 15.69
CA LYS A 229 -0.05 -15.16 17.14
C LYS A 229 -0.02 -13.80 17.83
N ARG A 230 -0.79 -13.63 18.90
CA ARG A 230 -0.80 -12.44 19.75
C ARG A 230 -0.75 -12.80 21.23
N TYR A 231 -0.17 -11.93 22.04
CA TYR A 231 -0.26 -12.07 23.50
C TYR A 231 -1.65 -11.72 24.02
N VAL A 232 -2.10 -12.53 24.98
CA VAL A 232 -3.29 -12.29 25.81
C VAL A 232 -2.83 -12.36 27.25
N TYR A 233 -3.09 -11.30 28.01
CA TYR A 233 -2.60 -11.17 29.38
C TYR A 233 -3.58 -11.81 30.36
N ARG A 234 -3.06 -12.58 31.32
CA ARG A 234 -3.83 -13.18 32.42
C ARG A 234 -2.97 -13.17 33.68
N GLY A 235 -3.34 -12.33 34.66
CA GLY A 235 -2.51 -12.10 35.84
C GLY A 235 -1.11 -11.61 35.43
N ASN A 236 -0.07 -12.19 36.02
CA ASN A 236 1.33 -11.84 35.75
C ASN A 236 1.95 -12.47 34.48
N LYS A 237 1.15 -13.14 33.64
CA LYS A 237 1.65 -13.87 32.46
C LYS A 237 0.96 -13.43 31.17
N ALA A 238 1.75 -13.40 30.10
CA ALA A 238 1.28 -13.23 28.74
C ALA A 238 1.23 -14.60 28.05
N HIS A 239 0.05 -15.00 27.59
CA HIS A 239 -0.17 -16.26 26.88
C HIS A 239 -0.27 -16.01 25.37
N LEU A 240 0.44 -16.81 24.58
CA LEU A 240 0.43 -16.71 23.13
C LEU A 240 -0.82 -17.41 22.55
N LYS A 241 -1.71 -16.65 21.91
CA LYS A 241 -2.94 -17.15 21.29
C LYS A 241 -2.91 -16.92 19.78
N GLU A 242 -3.41 -17.89 19.02
CA GLU A 242 -3.60 -17.73 17.58
C GLU A 242 -4.72 -16.74 17.25
N THR A 243 -4.46 -15.89 16.27
CA THR A 243 -5.38 -14.90 15.73
C THR A 243 -5.79 -15.31 14.33
N TRP A 244 -7.10 -15.30 14.10
CA TRP A 244 -7.73 -15.64 12.83
C TRP A 244 -8.43 -14.40 12.26
N LYS A 245 -8.52 -14.32 10.93
CA LYS A 245 -9.24 -13.25 10.24
C LYS A 245 -10.74 -13.37 10.54
N GLU A 246 -11.42 -12.24 10.74
CA GLU A 246 -12.87 -12.23 11.03
C GLU A 246 -13.72 -12.52 9.78
N SER A 247 -13.27 -12.07 8.61
CA SER A 247 -13.96 -12.33 7.35
C SER A 247 -13.66 -13.74 6.83
N GLU A 248 -14.67 -14.39 6.26
CA GLU A 248 -14.52 -15.66 5.55
C GLU A 248 -14.03 -15.44 4.11
N ASP A 249 -13.06 -16.24 3.68
CA ASP A 249 -12.60 -16.30 2.29
C ASP A 249 -13.02 -17.66 1.67
N GLU A 250 -13.47 -17.64 0.42
CA GLU A 250 -13.98 -18.83 -0.27
C GLU A 250 -12.95 -19.43 -1.24
N TYR A 251 -12.74 -20.75 -1.18
CA TYR A 251 -11.82 -21.50 -2.03
C TYR A 251 -12.48 -22.74 -2.65
N PRO A 252 -12.12 -23.13 -3.88
CA PRO A 252 -12.52 -24.41 -4.45
C PRO A 252 -11.93 -25.58 -3.65
N LEU A 253 -12.74 -26.60 -3.33
CA LEU A 253 -12.30 -27.76 -2.57
C LEU A 253 -11.12 -28.48 -3.23
N GLN A 254 -11.04 -28.47 -4.56
CA GLN A 254 -9.96 -29.10 -5.33
C GLN A 254 -8.58 -28.48 -5.08
N THR A 255 -8.53 -27.26 -4.53
CA THR A 255 -7.28 -26.57 -4.22
C THR A 255 -6.84 -26.74 -2.76
N LEU A 256 -7.62 -27.50 -1.98
CA LEU A 256 -7.36 -27.73 -0.56
C LEU A 256 -6.22 -28.73 -0.37
N VAL A 257 -5.29 -28.37 0.50
CA VAL A 257 -4.26 -29.26 1.03
C VAL A 257 -4.50 -29.41 2.53
N TYR A 258 -4.48 -30.64 3.04
CA TYR A 258 -4.62 -30.92 4.47
C TYR A 258 -3.60 -31.97 4.89
N GLU A 259 -3.30 -32.04 6.20
CA GLU A 259 -2.36 -33.00 6.79
C GLU A 259 -0.88 -32.82 6.39
N ILE A 260 -0.43 -31.58 6.12
CA ILE A 260 0.99 -31.28 5.92
C ILE A 260 1.69 -30.88 7.22
N LYS A 261 2.95 -31.29 7.38
CA LYS A 261 3.83 -30.79 8.44
C LYS A 261 4.39 -29.44 8.02
N ALA A 262 4.20 -28.41 8.84
CA ALA A 262 4.80 -27.10 8.64
C ALA A 262 5.94 -26.90 9.62
N PHE A 263 6.99 -26.21 9.18
CA PHE A 263 8.06 -25.74 10.04
C PHE A 263 7.52 -24.64 10.95
N GLU A 264 7.59 -24.84 12.25
CA GLU A 264 7.28 -23.83 13.26
C GLU A 264 8.50 -23.63 14.16
N PHE A 265 8.84 -22.36 14.42
CA PHE A 265 9.83 -22.04 15.45
C PHE A 265 9.26 -22.39 16.83
N SER A 266 10.09 -22.98 17.68
CA SER A 266 9.74 -23.19 19.09
C SER A 266 9.72 -21.84 19.80
N VAL A 267 8.54 -21.42 20.26
CA VAL A 267 8.34 -20.17 20.99
C VAL A 267 7.67 -20.51 22.32
N PRO A 268 8.12 -19.92 23.44
CA PRO A 268 7.44 -20.09 24.72
C PRO A 268 5.96 -19.72 24.60
N LYS A 269 5.07 -20.60 25.05
CA LYS A 269 3.62 -20.34 25.05
C LYS A 269 3.21 -19.31 26.09
N GLU A 270 4.02 -19.15 27.13
CA GLU A 270 3.80 -18.25 28.25
C GLU A 270 5.09 -17.52 28.59
N ILE A 271 4.99 -16.22 28.88
CA ILE A 271 6.11 -15.35 29.26
C ILE A 271 5.63 -14.45 30.42
N LEU A 272 6.49 -14.18 31.40
CA LEU A 272 6.18 -13.25 32.48
C LEU A 272 6.08 -11.81 31.96
N ILE A 273 5.20 -11.01 32.57
CA ILE A 273 5.07 -9.59 32.18
C ILE A 273 6.38 -8.83 32.40
N THR A 274 7.12 -9.15 33.47
CA THR A 274 8.44 -8.57 33.76
C THR A 274 9.47 -8.86 32.68
N ASP A 275 9.45 -10.07 32.10
CA ASP A 275 10.35 -10.46 31.01
C ASP A 275 9.92 -9.84 29.68
N LEU A 276 8.60 -9.71 29.47
CA LEU A 276 8.05 -9.08 28.29
C LEU A 276 8.32 -7.57 28.27
N PHE A 277 8.24 -6.92 29.43
CA PHE A 277 8.46 -5.48 29.64
C PHE A 277 9.56 -5.24 30.68
N PRO A 278 10.85 -5.52 30.37
CA PRO A 278 11.93 -5.35 31.32
C PRO A 278 12.15 -3.86 31.64
N LEU A 279 12.81 -3.58 32.76
CA LEU A 279 13.18 -2.23 33.16
C LEU A 279 13.97 -1.53 32.05
N LYS A 280 13.77 -0.21 31.91
CA LYS A 280 14.33 0.64 30.84
C LYS A 280 13.88 0.28 29.43
N SER A 281 12.95 -0.66 29.25
CA SER A 281 12.38 -0.90 27.92
C SER A 281 11.46 0.24 27.50
N TYR A 282 11.50 0.57 26.20
CA TYR A 282 10.74 1.67 25.63
C TYR A 282 9.38 1.19 25.10
N CYS A 283 8.30 1.81 25.56
CA CYS A 283 6.94 1.42 25.26
C CYS A 283 6.08 2.63 24.85
N PHE A 284 5.03 2.34 24.08
CA PHE A 284 3.99 3.28 23.69
C PHE A 284 2.69 2.96 24.42
N VAL A 285 1.98 3.99 24.86
CA VAL A 285 0.62 3.85 25.38
C VAL A 285 -0.35 3.90 24.21
N THR A 286 -1.26 2.93 24.15
CA THR A 286 -2.18 2.71 23.01
C THR A 286 -3.62 3.10 23.29
N LYS A 287 -4.00 3.29 24.56
CA LYS A 287 -5.37 3.60 24.99
C LYS A 287 -5.40 4.62 26.12
N GLY A 288 -6.55 5.27 26.30
CA GLY A 288 -6.78 6.20 27.40
C GLY A 288 -6.16 7.58 27.19
N GLN A 289 -6.02 8.36 28.26
CA GLN A 289 -5.67 9.79 28.18
C GLN A 289 -4.25 10.07 27.68
N TYR A 290 -3.34 9.10 27.78
CA TYR A 290 -1.95 9.22 27.32
C TYR A 290 -1.69 8.47 26.02
N CYS A 291 -2.72 8.12 25.25
CA CYS A 291 -2.57 7.44 23.97
C CYS A 291 -1.55 8.17 23.06
N GLY A 292 -0.63 7.42 22.45
CA GLY A 292 0.46 7.93 21.62
C GLY A 292 1.65 8.52 22.39
N CYS A 293 1.57 8.64 23.72
CA CYS A 293 2.74 8.95 24.53
C CYS A 293 3.65 7.73 24.63
N SER A 294 4.94 7.99 24.78
CA SER A 294 5.98 6.98 24.86
C SER A 294 6.92 7.26 26.01
N GLY A 295 7.52 6.20 26.55
CA GLY A 295 8.28 6.28 27.77
C GLY A 295 9.02 4.99 28.11
N GLU A 296 9.83 5.07 29.15
CA GLU A 296 10.61 3.94 29.67
C GLU A 296 9.92 3.29 30.85
N VAL A 297 10.05 1.96 30.96
CA VAL A 297 9.58 1.18 32.10
C VAL A 297 10.47 1.45 33.32
N VAL A 298 9.89 2.01 34.38
CA VAL A 298 10.60 2.37 35.63
C VAL A 298 10.47 1.28 36.68
N SER A 299 9.29 0.67 36.82
CA SER A 299 9.03 -0.37 37.80
C SER A 299 7.83 -1.24 37.39
N HIS A 300 7.66 -2.35 38.11
CA HIS A 300 6.49 -3.22 38.06
C HIS A 300 5.81 -3.17 39.42
N ASP A 301 4.47 -3.22 39.43
CA ASP A 301 3.72 -3.21 40.70
C ASP A 301 3.93 -4.54 41.45
N GLU A 302 4.41 -4.46 42.69
CA GLU A 302 4.67 -5.59 43.58
C GLU A 302 3.37 -6.16 44.19
N ASN A 303 2.29 -5.38 44.26
CA ASN A 303 1.03 -5.73 44.93
C ASN A 303 -0.11 -6.06 43.96
N ASN A 304 0.01 -5.65 42.70
CA ASN A 304 -0.98 -5.88 41.65
C ASN A 304 -0.25 -6.36 40.38
N GLU A 305 -0.06 -7.67 40.28
CA GLU A 305 0.88 -8.37 39.39
C GLU A 305 0.72 -8.14 37.86
N ALA A 306 -0.06 -7.15 37.43
CA ALA A 306 -0.32 -6.87 36.03
C ALA A 306 -0.26 -5.38 35.69
N CYS A 307 0.34 -4.51 36.51
CA CYS A 307 0.52 -3.09 36.20
C CYS A 307 1.99 -2.74 36.01
N ILE A 308 2.28 -1.97 34.97
CA ILE A 308 3.64 -1.53 34.59
C ILE A 308 3.72 -0.02 34.77
N GLN A 309 4.71 0.46 35.53
CA GLN A 309 4.94 1.89 35.71
C GLN A 309 5.83 2.42 34.59
N LEU A 310 5.33 3.41 33.85
CA LEU A 310 6.05 4.09 32.79
C LEU A 310 6.30 5.55 33.14
N GLN A 311 7.48 6.05 32.81
CA GLN A 311 7.77 7.49 32.76
C GLN A 311 7.63 7.98 31.32
N ILE A 312 6.53 8.67 31.03
CA ILE A 312 6.10 9.06 29.67
C ILE A 312 6.30 10.54 29.40
N LYS A 313 6.57 10.87 28.14
CA LYS A 313 6.58 12.25 27.61
C LYS A 313 5.21 12.62 27.07
N VAL A 314 4.59 13.63 27.67
CA VAL A 314 3.28 14.17 27.27
C VAL A 314 3.48 15.50 26.55
N TYR A 315 3.17 15.54 25.26
CA TYR A 315 3.30 16.74 24.44
C TYR A 315 1.95 17.45 24.28
N SER A 316 1.96 18.78 24.22
CA SER A 316 0.79 19.59 23.86
C SER A 316 0.47 19.47 22.36
N ASN A 317 -0.81 19.35 22.02
CA ASN A 317 -1.29 19.30 20.64
C ASN A 317 -1.96 20.64 20.26
N PRO A 318 -1.67 21.25 19.10
CA PRO A 318 -2.35 22.46 18.63
C PRO A 318 -3.74 22.11 18.05
N GLU A 319 -4.64 21.59 18.90
CA GLU A 319 -5.99 21.14 18.49
C GLU A 319 -6.82 22.27 17.87
N GLU A 320 -6.78 23.47 18.46
CA GLU A 320 -7.64 24.58 18.05
C GLU A 320 -7.33 25.07 16.63
N ASP A 321 -6.06 25.33 16.33
CA ASP A 321 -5.60 25.73 14.99
C ASP A 321 -5.96 24.66 13.93
N THR A 322 -5.80 23.38 14.30
CA THR A 322 -6.11 22.25 13.41
C THR A 322 -7.63 22.15 13.15
N GLU A 323 -8.48 22.37 14.15
CA GLU A 323 -9.94 22.36 14.01
C GLU A 323 -10.45 23.56 13.19
N GLN A 324 -9.87 24.75 13.38
CA GLN A 324 -10.20 25.92 12.56
C GLN A 324 -9.89 25.66 11.08
N LEU A 325 -8.72 25.08 10.81
CA LEU A 325 -8.33 24.73 9.46
C LEU A 325 -9.20 23.61 8.86
N ARG A 326 -9.61 22.63 9.68
CA ARG A 326 -10.59 21.60 9.28
C ARG A 326 -11.92 22.21 8.85
N ARG A 327 -12.43 23.22 9.57
CA ARG A 327 -13.66 23.94 9.21
C ARG A 327 -13.50 24.67 7.87
N LYS A 328 -12.42 25.42 7.70
CA LYS A 328 -12.10 26.10 6.43
C LYS A 328 -11.98 25.13 5.25
N SER A 329 -11.35 23.98 5.46
CA SER A 329 -11.24 22.93 4.44
C SER A 329 -12.61 22.34 4.06
N ALA A 330 -13.53 22.21 5.02
CA ALA A 330 -14.89 21.72 4.75
C ALA A 330 -15.76 22.73 3.98
N GLU A 331 -15.40 24.02 4.00
CA GLU A 331 -16.09 25.09 3.26
C GLU A 331 -15.72 25.14 1.77
N LEU A 332 -14.68 24.40 1.34
CA LEU A 332 -14.26 24.36 -0.06
C LEU A 332 -15.37 23.78 -0.94
N GLN A 333 -15.86 24.61 -1.87
CA GLN A 333 -16.97 24.26 -2.75
C GLN A 333 -16.53 23.41 -3.94
N TYR A 334 -17.22 22.30 -4.12
CA TYR A 334 -17.11 21.45 -5.30
C TYR A 334 -18.46 21.44 -6.03
N TYR A 335 -18.41 21.51 -7.36
CA TYR A 335 -19.60 21.62 -8.20
C TYR A 335 -19.86 20.31 -8.96
N PRO A 336 -21.12 19.84 -9.03
CA PRO A 336 -21.49 18.76 -9.94
C PRO A 336 -21.24 19.15 -11.41
N CYS A 337 -21.05 18.14 -12.28
CA CYS A 337 -20.73 18.36 -13.70
C CYS A 337 -21.63 19.39 -14.41
N PHE A 338 -22.94 19.35 -14.16
CA PHE A 338 -23.90 20.26 -14.78
C PHE A 338 -23.65 21.73 -14.37
N VAL A 339 -23.40 21.97 -13.08
CA VAL A 339 -23.11 23.30 -12.53
C VAL A 339 -21.76 23.80 -13.03
N ALA A 340 -20.71 22.97 -12.93
CA ALA A 340 -19.37 23.31 -13.40
C ALA A 340 -19.35 23.65 -14.91
N SER A 341 -20.09 22.90 -15.72
CA SER A 341 -20.19 23.16 -17.16
C SER A 341 -20.87 24.50 -17.47
N ARG A 342 -21.90 24.87 -16.71
CA ARG A 342 -22.61 26.14 -16.87
C ARG A 342 -21.72 27.33 -16.48
N LEU A 343 -20.95 27.19 -15.40
CA LEU A 343 -19.97 28.20 -14.98
C LEU A 343 -18.86 28.37 -16.03
N ALA A 344 -18.39 27.28 -16.63
CA ALA A 344 -17.37 27.31 -17.67
C ALA A 344 -17.89 27.74 -19.06
N GLY A 345 -19.19 27.99 -19.23
CA GLY A 345 -19.78 28.40 -20.51
C GLY A 345 -19.78 27.33 -21.59
N VAL A 346 -19.71 26.04 -21.23
CA VAL A 346 -19.67 24.91 -22.18
C VAL A 346 -20.77 23.89 -21.92
N SER A 347 -21.13 23.08 -22.94
CA SER A 347 -22.11 22.00 -22.74
C SER A 347 -21.59 20.95 -21.76
N SER A 348 -22.48 20.31 -20.98
CA SER A 348 -22.08 19.28 -20.01
C SER A 348 -21.38 18.08 -20.66
N VAL A 349 -21.72 17.75 -21.91
CA VAL A 349 -21.06 16.69 -22.69
C VAL A 349 -19.63 17.08 -23.05
N MET A 350 -19.42 18.32 -23.51
CA MET A 350 -18.09 18.84 -23.82
C MET A 350 -17.22 18.91 -22.57
N PHE A 351 -17.77 19.46 -21.47
CA PHE A 351 -17.10 19.52 -20.18
C PHE A 351 -16.67 18.13 -19.70
N ALA A 352 -17.55 17.12 -19.82
CA ALA A 352 -17.24 15.77 -19.41
C ALA A 352 -16.14 15.10 -20.26
N LYS A 353 -16.04 15.42 -21.56
CA LYS A 353 -14.98 14.91 -22.44
C LYS A 353 -13.65 15.59 -22.19
N ILE A 354 -13.65 16.92 -22.10
CA ILE A 354 -12.41 17.70 -21.95
C ILE A 354 -11.76 17.46 -20.58
N THR A 355 -12.55 17.32 -19.52
CA THR A 355 -12.04 17.00 -18.17
C THR A 355 -11.59 15.54 -18.03
N GLY A 356 -12.05 14.65 -18.92
CA GLY A 356 -11.71 13.23 -18.92
C GLY A 356 -10.69 12.89 -20.01
N CYS A 357 -11.14 12.10 -20.99
CA CYS A 357 -10.31 11.63 -22.08
C CYS A 357 -10.89 12.10 -23.42
N LEU A 358 -10.11 12.88 -24.16
CA LEU A 358 -10.41 13.34 -25.51
C LEU A 358 -9.28 12.88 -26.42
N MET A 359 -9.54 11.91 -27.28
CA MET A 359 -8.50 11.27 -28.08
C MET A 359 -8.41 11.89 -29.48
N LEU A 360 -7.23 12.38 -29.82
CA LEU A 360 -6.86 12.74 -31.19
C LEU A 360 -6.14 11.58 -31.87
N THR A 361 -6.39 11.42 -33.16
CA THR A 361 -5.54 10.60 -34.03
C THR A 361 -4.19 11.29 -34.19
N TYR A 362 -3.10 10.63 -33.78
CA TYR A 362 -1.76 11.23 -33.80
C TYR A 362 -0.70 10.18 -34.17
N LYS A 363 -0.02 10.41 -35.31
CA LYS A 363 0.91 9.45 -35.91
C LYS A 363 0.22 8.08 -36.10
N ARG A 364 0.90 6.97 -35.79
CA ARG A 364 0.35 5.59 -35.83
C ARG A 364 -0.46 5.22 -34.56
N GLY A 365 -0.97 6.22 -33.84
CA GLY A 365 -1.60 5.99 -32.55
C GLY A 365 -2.60 7.05 -32.15
N ARG A 366 -2.87 7.10 -30.85
CA ARG A 366 -3.85 8.01 -30.25
C ARG A 366 -3.15 8.83 -29.19
N LYS A 367 -3.45 10.12 -29.15
CA LYS A 367 -2.95 11.03 -28.11
C LYS A 367 -4.13 11.66 -27.39
N ASN A 368 -4.13 11.56 -26.06
CA ASN A 368 -5.14 12.22 -25.24
C ASN A 368 -4.81 13.71 -25.15
N VAL A 369 -5.79 14.56 -25.44
CA VAL A 369 -5.74 16.02 -25.25
C VAL A 369 -6.81 16.51 -24.26
N GLY A 370 -7.51 15.58 -23.61
CA GLY A 370 -8.28 15.91 -22.41
C GLY A 370 -7.34 16.20 -21.24
N LEU A 371 -7.84 16.96 -20.26
CA LEU A 371 -7.15 17.28 -19.01
C LEU A 371 -6.89 16.04 -18.14
N ASN A 372 -7.51 14.89 -18.45
CA ASN A 372 -7.25 13.61 -17.81
C ASN A 372 -7.46 13.60 -16.28
N LEU A 373 -8.35 14.48 -15.81
CA LEU A 373 -8.64 14.68 -14.39
C LEU A 373 -9.43 13.50 -13.80
N LYS A 374 -10.21 12.81 -14.64
CA LYS A 374 -10.98 11.62 -14.29
C LYS A 374 -10.68 10.43 -15.21
N ARG A 375 -10.43 9.27 -14.61
CA ARG A 375 -10.12 8.02 -15.32
C ARG A 375 -11.03 6.90 -14.84
N ASN A 376 -12.16 6.72 -15.53
CA ASN A 376 -13.16 5.72 -15.14
C ASN A 376 -12.65 4.27 -15.22
N LYS A 377 -11.83 3.93 -16.22
CA LYS A 377 -11.34 2.56 -16.44
C LYS A 377 -10.38 2.08 -15.34
N THR A 378 -9.51 2.97 -14.89
CA THR A 378 -8.54 2.68 -13.82
C THR A 378 -9.05 3.11 -12.45
N CYS A 379 -10.28 3.63 -12.38
CA CYS A 379 -10.89 4.19 -11.19
C CYS A 379 -10.01 5.24 -10.49
N GLN A 380 -9.47 6.20 -11.24
CA GLN A 380 -8.56 7.22 -10.73
C GLN A 380 -9.06 8.65 -10.97
N TYR A 381 -8.60 9.59 -10.13
CA TYR A 381 -8.88 11.02 -10.23
C TYR A 381 -7.66 11.88 -9.83
N ILE A 382 -7.67 13.15 -10.21
CA ILE A 382 -6.66 14.12 -9.77
C ILE A 382 -7.19 14.88 -8.53
N PRO A 383 -6.52 14.78 -7.36
CA PRO A 383 -6.91 15.46 -6.12
C PRO A 383 -6.85 16.99 -6.25
N GLY A 384 -7.68 17.72 -5.50
CA GLY A 384 -7.80 19.19 -5.57
C GLY A 384 -8.48 19.73 -6.85
N TRP A 385 -8.53 18.93 -7.91
CA TRP A 385 -9.20 19.25 -9.17
C TRP A 385 -10.56 18.58 -9.25
N THR A 386 -10.60 17.27 -9.02
CA THR A 386 -11.82 16.49 -9.10
C THR A 386 -12.03 15.65 -7.85
N LYS A 387 -13.28 15.35 -7.55
CA LYS A 387 -13.66 14.46 -6.46
C LYS A 387 -14.85 13.62 -6.89
N LYS A 388 -15.03 12.47 -6.26
CA LYS A 388 -16.22 11.64 -6.43
C LYS A 388 -16.94 11.58 -5.09
N ASP A 389 -18.24 11.84 -5.08
CA ASP A 389 -19.04 11.73 -3.85
C ASP A 389 -19.36 10.26 -3.50
N SER A 390 -20.05 10.05 -2.38
CA SER A 390 -20.48 8.74 -1.90
C SER A 390 -21.47 8.02 -2.84
N GLU A 391 -22.18 8.77 -3.67
CA GLU A 391 -23.14 8.24 -4.65
C GLU A 391 -22.48 7.89 -5.99
N GLY A 392 -21.21 8.27 -6.16
CA GLY A 392 -20.43 8.02 -7.35
C GLY A 392 -20.54 9.11 -8.42
N THR A 393 -21.03 10.29 -8.07
CA THR A 393 -21.10 11.46 -8.96
C THR A 393 -19.79 12.24 -8.95
N TRP A 394 -19.38 12.70 -10.13
CA TRP A 394 -18.19 13.52 -10.31
C TRP A 394 -18.43 14.98 -9.94
N LEU A 395 -17.58 15.47 -9.04
CA LEU A 395 -17.52 16.84 -8.59
C LEU A 395 -16.21 17.49 -9.05
N TYR A 396 -16.25 18.79 -9.30
CA TYR A 396 -15.15 19.57 -9.86
C TYR A 396 -14.92 20.81 -9.01
N SER A 397 -13.67 21.12 -8.70
CA SER A 397 -13.31 22.35 -8.00
C SER A 397 -13.42 23.56 -8.94
N HIS A 398 -13.35 24.76 -8.37
CA HIS A 398 -13.34 26.00 -9.15
C HIS A 398 -12.13 26.07 -10.10
N LYS A 399 -10.96 25.54 -9.69
CA LYS A 399 -9.75 25.45 -10.54
C LYS A 399 -10.00 24.76 -11.89
N VAL A 400 -10.89 23.75 -11.91
CA VAL A 400 -11.25 23.07 -13.16
C VAL A 400 -12.08 23.96 -14.06
N VAL A 401 -13.00 24.74 -13.48
CA VAL A 401 -13.83 25.69 -14.23
C VAL A 401 -12.93 26.72 -14.92
N ASP A 402 -12.03 27.34 -14.17
CA ASP A 402 -11.09 28.33 -14.70
C ASP A 402 -10.18 27.75 -15.79
N CYS A 403 -9.62 26.56 -15.54
CA CYS A 403 -8.78 25.87 -16.51
C CYS A 403 -9.54 25.50 -17.81
N VAL A 404 -10.81 25.10 -17.71
CA VAL A 404 -11.63 24.81 -18.90
C VAL A 404 -11.99 26.08 -19.65
N VAL A 405 -12.23 27.20 -18.95
CA VAL A 405 -12.45 28.52 -19.59
C VAL A 405 -11.20 28.95 -20.35
N GLU A 406 -10.01 28.87 -19.74
CA GLU A 406 -8.75 29.17 -20.41
C GLU A 406 -8.52 28.25 -21.63
N TYR A 407 -8.80 26.95 -21.48
CA TYR A 407 -8.69 25.99 -22.58
C TYR A 407 -9.62 26.40 -23.74
N ALA A 408 -10.88 26.74 -23.45
CA ALA A 408 -11.84 27.14 -24.47
C ALA A 408 -11.43 28.45 -25.18
N GLN A 409 -10.83 29.40 -24.47
CA GLN A 409 -10.32 30.65 -25.03
C GLN A 409 -9.09 30.44 -25.92
N ARG A 410 -8.19 29.53 -25.53
CA ARG A 410 -6.92 29.30 -26.23
C ARG A 410 -7.05 28.41 -27.46
N PHE A 411 -7.98 27.45 -27.43
CA PHE A 411 -8.20 26.50 -28.53
C PHE A 411 -9.69 26.43 -28.93
N PRO A 412 -10.31 27.54 -29.35
CA PRO A 412 -11.75 27.61 -29.61
C PRO A 412 -12.20 26.64 -30.71
N GLU A 413 -11.37 26.39 -31.72
CA GLU A 413 -11.70 25.52 -32.86
C GLU A 413 -11.93 24.07 -32.40
N LEU A 414 -11.14 23.62 -31.42
CA LEU A 414 -11.32 22.31 -30.79
C LEU A 414 -12.67 22.22 -30.10
N PHE A 415 -13.05 23.24 -29.33
CA PHE A 415 -14.31 23.25 -28.59
C PHE A 415 -15.52 23.29 -29.51
N SER A 416 -15.48 24.11 -30.57
CA SER A 416 -16.54 24.18 -31.58
C SER A 416 -16.70 22.86 -32.32
N PHE A 417 -15.61 22.26 -32.81
CA PHE A 417 -15.67 21.02 -33.58
C PHE A 417 -16.21 19.84 -32.75
N VAL A 418 -15.71 19.69 -31.51
CA VAL A 418 -16.10 18.59 -30.62
C VAL A 418 -17.55 18.76 -30.16
N SER A 419 -18.01 19.98 -29.89
CA SER A 419 -19.39 20.28 -29.51
C SER A 419 -20.39 19.93 -30.63
N ASN A 420 -20.00 20.15 -31.89
CA ASN A 420 -20.80 19.75 -33.06
C ASN A 420 -20.73 18.24 -33.36
N ASN A 421 -19.72 17.54 -32.82
CA ASN A 421 -19.49 16.10 -33.06
C ASN A 421 -19.36 15.29 -31.74
N PRO A 422 -20.37 15.31 -30.84
CA PRO A 422 -20.24 14.76 -29.50
C PRO A 422 -20.23 13.23 -29.45
N LYS A 423 -20.68 12.53 -30.51
CA LYS A 423 -20.73 11.06 -30.54
C LYS A 423 -19.43 10.39 -30.99
N LYS A 424 -18.45 11.15 -31.50
CA LYS A 424 -17.15 10.59 -31.94
C LYS A 424 -16.26 10.26 -30.74
N ASN A 425 -15.59 9.11 -30.82
CA ASN A 425 -14.61 8.66 -29.82
C ASN A 425 -13.18 9.13 -30.13
N GLU A 426 -12.93 9.48 -31.40
CA GLU A 426 -11.64 9.87 -31.93
C GLU A 426 -11.86 11.04 -32.90
N TYR A 427 -10.96 12.02 -32.83
CA TYR A 427 -11.01 13.22 -33.65
C TYR A 427 -9.72 13.36 -34.46
N ASP A 428 -9.87 13.69 -35.73
CA ASP A 428 -8.74 13.98 -36.60
C ASP A 428 -8.34 15.46 -36.44
N PRO A 429 -7.10 15.77 -36.03
CA PRO A 429 -6.61 17.14 -35.91
C PRO A 429 -6.79 18.00 -37.16
N ALA A 430 -6.71 17.41 -38.36
CA ALA A 430 -6.89 18.15 -39.61
C ALA A 430 -8.31 18.73 -39.73
N ASN A 431 -9.32 18.00 -39.25
CA ASN A 431 -10.70 18.47 -39.27
C ASN A 431 -11.00 19.53 -38.19
N ILE A 432 -10.12 19.71 -37.22
CA ILE A 432 -10.28 20.65 -36.11
C ILE A 432 -9.56 21.97 -36.39
N PHE A 433 -8.30 21.91 -36.80
CA PHE A 433 -7.42 23.08 -36.83
C PHE A 433 -7.19 23.66 -38.23
N ILE A 434 -7.63 22.98 -39.28
CA ILE A 434 -7.56 23.47 -40.67
C ILE A 434 -8.93 23.99 -41.08
N GLY A 435 -9.02 25.29 -41.37
CA GLY A 435 -10.26 25.94 -41.82
C GLY A 435 -10.62 25.58 -43.27
N ASP A 436 -11.87 25.77 -43.67
CA ASP A 436 -12.35 25.42 -45.01
C ASP A 436 -11.65 26.22 -46.13
N GLN A 437 -11.15 27.42 -45.85
CA GLN A 437 -10.38 28.24 -46.80
C GLN A 437 -8.98 27.67 -47.13
N ASP A 438 -8.37 26.89 -46.21
CA ASP A 438 -7.08 26.24 -46.44
C ASP A 438 -7.22 24.88 -47.13
N LYS A 439 -8.41 24.27 -47.07
CA LYS A 439 -8.74 23.04 -47.83
C LYS A 439 -8.86 23.32 -49.33
N GLU A 440 -9.31 24.52 -49.72
CA GLU A 440 -9.41 24.94 -51.12
C GLU A 440 -8.06 25.26 -51.79
N LYS A 441 -6.99 25.54 -51.01
CA LYS A 441 -5.62 25.75 -51.52
C LYS A 441 -4.86 24.45 -51.82
N GLY A 442 -5.54 23.32 -51.94
CA GLY A 442 -4.93 22.03 -52.28
C GLY A 442 -4.25 21.31 -51.12
N VAL A 443 -4.51 21.71 -49.87
CA VAL A 443 -4.15 20.90 -48.69
C VAL A 443 -5.20 19.80 -48.55
N SER A 444 -5.12 18.81 -49.42
CA SER A 444 -6.06 17.70 -49.45
C SER A 444 -6.00 16.89 -48.16
N ALA A 445 -7.15 16.65 -47.54
CA ALA A 445 -7.36 15.62 -46.53
C ALA A 445 -7.36 14.22 -47.19
N GLU A 446 -6.34 13.91 -47.98
CA GLU A 446 -6.16 12.58 -48.55
C GLU A 446 -5.67 11.63 -47.45
N LYS A 447 -6.30 10.45 -47.39
CA LYS A 447 -6.12 9.43 -46.36
C LYS A 447 -4.63 9.14 -46.14
N PHE A 448 -4.12 9.61 -44.99
CA PHE A 448 -2.80 9.29 -44.45
C PHE A 448 -2.59 7.77 -44.40
N SER A 449 -1.73 7.25 -45.28
CA SER A 449 -1.38 5.83 -45.36
C SER A 449 0.03 5.58 -44.80
N ASP A 450 0.26 4.34 -44.40
CA ASP A 450 1.39 3.86 -43.58
C ASP A 450 2.77 3.96 -44.26
N SER A 451 3.48 5.09 -44.10
CA SER A 451 4.94 5.14 -44.29
C SER A 451 5.62 6.00 -43.24
N GLN A 452 6.83 5.60 -42.86
CA GLN A 452 7.52 6.01 -41.62
C GLN A 452 8.22 7.38 -41.72
N ASP A 453 8.23 7.99 -42.91
CA ASP A 453 9.12 9.11 -43.27
C ASP A 453 8.36 10.40 -43.66
N GLU A 454 7.14 10.63 -43.16
CA GLU A 454 6.33 11.83 -43.48
C GLU A 454 5.96 12.69 -42.26
N ASP A 455 6.92 13.04 -41.38
CA ASP A 455 6.71 14.20 -40.49
C ASP A 455 6.86 15.55 -41.25
N ASP A 456 7.35 15.52 -42.50
CA ASP A 456 7.60 16.70 -43.37
C ASP A 456 6.45 17.08 -44.33
N LYS A 457 5.35 16.31 -44.39
CA LYS A 457 4.18 16.60 -45.26
C LYS A 457 2.96 17.19 -44.55
N LYS A 458 3.03 17.42 -43.23
CA LYS A 458 1.95 18.13 -42.51
C LYS A 458 2.11 19.63 -42.72
N PRO A 459 1.02 20.38 -42.98
CA PRO A 459 1.13 21.83 -43.10
C PRO A 459 1.71 22.41 -41.80
N ASP A 460 2.72 23.30 -41.91
CA ASP A 460 3.47 23.84 -40.78
C ASP A 460 2.56 24.45 -39.70
N CYS A 461 1.43 25.02 -40.12
CA CYS A 461 0.42 25.59 -39.23
C CYS A 461 -0.23 24.54 -38.29
N LEU A 462 -0.53 23.33 -38.77
CA LEU A 462 -1.10 22.25 -37.95
C LEU A 462 -0.07 21.71 -36.96
N ARG A 463 1.19 21.57 -37.40
CA ARG A 463 2.29 21.12 -36.54
C ARG A 463 2.55 22.12 -35.41
N GLY A 464 2.51 23.42 -35.72
CA GLY A 464 2.62 24.51 -34.75
C GLY A 464 1.52 24.45 -33.69
N LYS A 465 0.24 24.45 -34.10
CA LYS A 465 -0.91 24.38 -33.17
C LYS A 465 -0.91 23.14 -32.29
N LEU A 466 -0.58 21.97 -32.85
CA LEU A 466 -0.48 20.73 -32.07
C LEU A 466 0.67 20.78 -31.06
N LYS A 467 1.83 21.35 -31.42
CA LYS A 467 2.95 21.51 -30.50
C LYS A 467 2.59 22.48 -29.37
N GLU A 468 1.94 23.59 -29.68
CA GLU A 468 1.44 24.53 -28.68
C GLU A 468 0.47 23.86 -27.71
N LEU A 469 -0.53 23.14 -28.22
CA LEU A 469 -1.50 22.42 -27.41
C LEU A 469 -0.84 21.42 -26.46
N PHE A 470 0.11 20.63 -26.96
CA PHE A 470 0.77 19.62 -26.12
C PHE A 470 1.70 20.23 -25.08
N ASN A 471 2.39 21.32 -25.41
CA ASN A 471 3.24 22.02 -24.45
C ASN A 471 2.39 22.64 -23.34
N TRP A 472 1.35 23.41 -23.71
CA TRP A 472 0.46 24.02 -22.72
C TRP A 472 -0.19 22.99 -21.80
N LEU A 473 -0.72 21.87 -22.35
CA LEU A 473 -1.28 20.80 -21.52
C LEU A 473 -0.25 20.21 -20.55
N SER A 474 1.01 20.07 -20.97
CA SER A 474 2.07 19.50 -20.11
C SER A 474 2.54 20.46 -19.02
N ASP A 475 2.38 21.76 -19.24
CA ASP A 475 2.74 22.82 -18.29
C ASP A 475 1.66 23.06 -17.22
N LEU A 476 0.45 22.49 -17.38
CA LEU A 476 -0.61 22.60 -16.39
C LEU A 476 -0.26 21.89 -15.07
N GLU A 477 -0.60 22.52 -13.94
CA GLU A 477 -0.36 21.97 -12.60
C GLU A 477 -0.91 20.54 -12.44
N CYS A 478 -2.10 20.26 -12.97
CA CYS A 478 -2.75 18.94 -12.89
C CYS A 478 -1.96 17.78 -13.51
N TYR A 479 -1.03 18.04 -14.44
CA TYR A 479 -0.19 16.99 -15.04
C TYR A 479 0.99 16.59 -14.15
N SER A 480 1.39 17.46 -13.21
CA SER A 480 2.44 17.17 -12.23
C SER A 480 1.93 16.34 -11.04
N ILE A 481 0.61 16.35 -10.81
CA ILE A 481 -0.04 15.71 -9.67
C ILE A 481 -0.24 14.19 -9.91
N GLU A 482 0.13 13.38 -8.92
CA GLU A 482 -0.09 11.92 -8.98
C GLU A 482 -1.59 11.57 -8.90
N PRO A 483 -2.13 10.79 -9.86
CA PRO A 483 -3.52 10.34 -9.83
C PRO A 483 -3.80 9.39 -8.66
N MET A 484 -4.93 9.60 -7.98
CA MET A 484 -5.37 8.78 -6.85
C MET A 484 -6.48 7.81 -7.23
N VAL A 485 -6.55 6.69 -6.51
CA VAL A 485 -7.61 5.68 -6.65
C VAL A 485 -8.89 6.16 -5.96
N PHE A 486 -10.06 5.83 -6.52
CA PHE A 486 -11.34 6.11 -5.88
C PHE A 486 -11.44 5.56 -4.46
N GLY A 487 -12.08 6.33 -3.58
CA GLY A 487 -12.17 6.07 -2.15
C GLY A 487 -10.93 6.51 -1.37
N SER A 488 -9.87 6.96 -2.06
CA SER A 488 -8.79 7.69 -1.40
C SER A 488 -9.25 9.10 -1.05
N GLU A 489 -8.69 9.66 0.00
CA GLU A 489 -8.94 11.03 0.43
C GLU A 489 -7.60 11.72 0.66
N ILE A 490 -7.47 12.99 0.27
CA ILE A 490 -6.32 13.82 0.60
C ILE A 490 -6.81 15.23 0.89
N LEU A 491 -6.09 15.95 1.74
CA LEU A 491 -6.26 17.38 1.93
C LEU A 491 -5.70 18.14 0.73
N ASP A 492 -6.32 19.29 0.44
CA ASP A 492 -5.84 20.20 -0.59
C ASP A 492 -4.49 20.80 -0.20
N PHE A 493 -3.68 21.16 -1.19
CA PHE A 493 -2.29 21.56 -0.98
C PHE A 493 -2.17 22.78 -0.05
N GLU A 494 -3.07 23.76 -0.19
CA GLU A 494 -3.11 24.96 0.64
C GLU A 494 -3.39 24.64 2.13
N VAL A 495 -4.18 23.60 2.38
CA VAL A 495 -4.47 23.12 3.73
C VAL A 495 -3.25 22.44 4.32
N ILE A 496 -2.51 21.68 3.52
CA ILE A 496 -1.27 21.02 3.96
C ILE A 496 -0.21 22.07 4.31
N GLU A 497 -0.01 23.09 3.48
CA GLU A 497 0.94 24.18 3.77
C GLU A 497 0.60 24.89 5.09
N ALA A 498 -0.68 25.20 5.31
CA ALA A 498 -1.13 25.79 6.57
C ALA A 498 -0.90 24.86 7.79
N LEU A 499 -1.08 23.53 7.65
CA LEU A 499 -0.73 22.57 8.69
C LEU A 499 0.78 22.55 8.96
N GLU A 500 1.59 22.59 7.89
CA GLU A 500 3.04 22.62 8.03
C GLU A 500 3.50 23.87 8.78
N GLU A 501 2.92 25.03 8.50
CA GLU A 501 3.18 26.26 9.26
C GLU A 501 2.84 26.11 10.74
N ILE A 502 1.66 25.56 11.08
CA ILE A 502 1.24 25.34 12.48
C ILE A 502 2.26 24.47 13.23
N TYR A 503 2.69 23.35 12.64
CA TYR A 503 3.62 22.43 13.29
C TYR A 503 5.09 22.91 13.25
N ASN A 504 5.41 23.93 12.45
CA ASN A 504 6.73 24.54 12.37
C ASN A 504 6.95 25.71 13.35
N ARG A 505 5.94 26.14 14.13
CA ARG A 505 6.02 27.32 15.03
C ARG A 505 6.98 27.19 16.22
N GLY A 506 7.58 26.03 16.46
CA GLY A 506 8.60 25.85 17.51
C GLY A 506 8.71 24.39 17.98
N PRO A 507 9.71 24.07 18.83
CA PRO A 507 9.83 22.74 19.42
C PRO A 507 8.60 22.44 20.28
N GLN A 508 8.07 21.21 20.20
CA GLN A 508 6.95 20.80 21.03
C GLN A 508 7.37 20.72 22.50
N GLU A 509 6.72 21.52 23.34
CA GLU A 509 6.85 21.41 24.78
C GLU A 509 6.30 20.06 25.27
N PHE A 510 7.01 19.45 26.21
CA PHE A 510 6.58 18.20 26.83
C PHE A 510 6.73 18.24 28.34
N THR A 511 5.85 17.52 29.02
CA THR A 511 5.93 17.25 30.46
C THR A 511 6.21 15.77 30.69
N MET A 512 6.95 15.47 31.75
CA MET A 512 7.23 14.09 32.16
C MET A 512 6.19 13.66 33.19
N VAL A 513 5.52 12.54 32.95
CA VAL A 513 4.50 11.98 33.85
C VAL A 513 4.85 10.53 34.13
N THR A 514 4.74 10.11 35.40
CA THR A 514 4.95 8.70 35.80
C THR A 514 3.61 8.08 36.20
N GLN A 515 3.21 6.99 35.55
CA GLN A 515 1.92 6.35 35.81
C GLN A 515 1.94 4.84 35.55
N PHE A 516 1.04 4.13 36.23
CA PHE A 516 0.80 2.70 36.03
C PHE A 516 -0.18 2.45 34.88
N PHE A 517 0.17 1.49 34.03
CA PHE A 517 -0.63 1.06 32.89
C PHE A 517 -0.80 -0.45 32.89
N LYS A 518 -1.92 -0.92 32.34
CA LYS A 518 -2.12 -2.35 32.07
C LYS A 518 -1.32 -2.75 30.81
N PRO A 519 -0.75 -3.96 30.74
CA PRO A 519 -0.05 -4.47 29.57
C PRO A 519 -0.89 -4.43 28.29
N GLU A 520 -2.22 -4.59 28.40
CA GLU A 520 -3.18 -4.50 27.28
C GLU A 520 -3.28 -3.11 26.65
N ASP A 521 -2.82 -2.09 27.36
CA ASP A 521 -2.81 -0.70 26.92
C ASP A 521 -1.43 -0.29 26.39
N LEU A 522 -0.44 -1.18 26.41
CA LEU A 522 0.95 -0.90 26.03
C LEU A 522 1.36 -1.61 24.74
N TYR A 523 2.25 -0.97 24.01
CA TYR A 523 2.93 -1.51 22.83
C TYR A 523 4.44 -1.33 22.97
N LYS A 524 5.18 -2.45 23.08
CA LYS A 524 6.65 -2.44 23.12
C LYS A 524 7.21 -2.58 21.70
N LEU A 525 8.07 -1.63 21.32
CA LEU A 525 8.69 -1.61 20.01
C LEU A 525 9.57 -2.86 19.79
N GLY A 526 9.45 -3.49 18.62
CA GLY A 526 10.28 -4.64 18.25
C GLY A 526 9.95 -5.95 18.99
N CYS A 527 8.90 -5.96 19.83
CA CYS A 527 8.47 -7.19 20.50
C CYS A 527 7.71 -8.11 19.52
N PRO A 528 8.17 -9.36 19.31
CA PRO A 528 7.44 -10.32 18.47
C PRO A 528 6.03 -10.58 19.02
N TYR A 529 5.05 -10.81 18.15
CA TYR A 529 3.65 -11.13 18.50
C TYR A 529 2.88 -10.05 19.26
N MET A 530 3.43 -8.85 19.40
CA MET A 530 2.69 -7.67 19.81
C MET A 530 2.43 -6.82 18.59
N THR A 531 1.16 -6.68 18.24
CA THR A 531 0.71 -5.96 17.05
C THR A 531 -0.28 -4.88 17.46
N LEU A 532 -0.16 -3.69 16.88
CA LEU A 532 -1.16 -2.64 17.00
C LEU A 532 -2.46 -2.94 16.22
N GLU A 533 -2.51 -4.09 15.54
CA GLU A 533 -3.67 -4.54 14.77
C GLU A 533 -4.91 -4.72 15.65
N ASN A 534 -5.64 -3.62 15.86
CA ASN A 534 -7.08 -3.66 15.81
C ASN A 534 -7.46 -3.31 14.37
N MET A 535 -7.93 -4.30 13.62
CA MET A 535 -8.49 -4.13 12.26
C MET A 535 -9.68 -3.16 12.23
N GLU A 536 -10.10 -2.65 13.39
CA GLU A 536 -11.20 -1.71 13.60
C GLU A 536 -10.77 -0.25 13.81
N THR A 537 -9.47 0.06 13.89
CA THR A 537 -9.02 1.45 14.11
C THR A 537 -9.37 2.29 12.88
N LYS A 538 -10.40 3.13 13.02
CA LYS A 538 -10.83 4.06 11.98
C LYS A 538 -9.98 5.32 12.01
N TYR A 539 -9.30 5.57 10.90
CA TYR A 539 -8.52 6.77 10.65
C TYR A 539 -9.34 7.76 9.82
N LYS A 540 -9.21 9.04 10.13
CA LYS A 540 -9.80 10.16 9.38
C LYS A 540 -8.73 11.19 9.04
N LEU A 541 -9.00 12.01 8.03
CA LEU A 541 -8.19 13.19 7.76
C LEU A 541 -8.14 14.10 9.00
N PHE A 542 -7.01 14.78 9.20
CA PHE A 542 -6.67 15.56 10.40
C PHE A 542 -6.50 14.76 11.70
N ASP A 543 -6.54 13.43 11.67
CA ASP A 543 -6.23 12.63 12.86
C ASP A 543 -4.76 12.77 13.22
N ARG A 544 -4.48 13.02 14.50
CA ARG A 544 -3.14 12.98 15.08
C ARG A 544 -2.72 11.54 15.31
N VAL A 545 -1.54 11.21 14.82
CA VAL A 545 -0.98 9.86 14.86
C VAL A 545 0.46 9.87 15.35
N VAL A 546 0.88 8.73 15.90
CA VAL A 546 2.27 8.48 16.28
C VAL A 546 2.79 7.26 15.53
N SER A 547 3.94 7.42 14.88
CA SER A 547 4.63 6.33 14.21
C SER A 547 5.30 5.41 15.23
N THR A 548 5.05 4.12 15.11
CA THR A 548 5.73 3.06 15.87
C THR A 548 6.60 2.19 14.97
N VAL A 549 6.86 2.64 13.75
CA VAL A 549 7.71 1.92 12.82
C VAL A 549 9.16 2.01 13.30
N SER A 550 9.75 0.89 13.71
CA SER A 550 11.16 0.81 14.15
C SER A 550 12.16 0.82 12.99
N GLN A 551 11.71 0.45 11.79
CA GLN A 551 12.54 0.22 10.60
C GLN A 551 12.00 1.05 9.43
N GLY A 552 12.69 2.13 9.04
CA GLY A 552 12.24 2.96 7.92
C GLY A 552 12.95 4.31 7.81
N LYS A 553 12.45 5.16 6.91
CA LYS A 553 13.00 6.51 6.67
C LYS A 553 12.81 7.45 7.88
N PHE A 554 11.85 7.15 8.75
CA PHE A 554 11.41 8.00 9.86
C PHE A 554 11.62 7.29 11.20
N PRO A 555 12.21 7.95 12.22
CA PRO A 555 12.34 7.41 13.56
C PRO A 555 11.00 7.02 14.21
N SER A 556 11.01 5.97 15.02
CA SER A 556 9.86 5.61 15.87
C SER A 556 9.59 6.70 16.90
N GLY A 557 8.32 6.93 17.21
CA GLY A 557 7.87 7.93 18.17
C GLY A 557 7.61 9.31 17.59
N GLN A 558 7.87 9.52 16.30
CA GLN A 558 7.50 10.76 15.63
C GLN A 558 5.99 10.91 15.54
N ARG A 559 5.53 12.11 15.91
CA ARG A 559 4.14 12.53 15.83
C ARG A 559 3.87 13.17 14.46
N GLY A 560 2.63 13.08 14.00
CA GLY A 560 2.20 13.70 12.76
C GLY A 560 0.68 13.69 12.60
N THR A 561 0.22 14.26 11.50
CA THR A 561 -1.19 14.42 11.16
C THR A 561 -1.50 13.71 9.85
N ILE A 562 -2.58 12.92 9.81
CA ILE A 562 -3.02 12.28 8.57
C ILE A 562 -3.56 13.35 7.62
N VAL A 563 -2.86 13.55 6.51
CA VAL A 563 -3.28 14.44 5.42
C VAL A 563 -3.85 13.68 4.24
N GLY A 564 -3.67 12.35 4.19
CA GLY A 564 -4.24 11.51 3.14
C GLY A 564 -4.43 10.06 3.55
N ILE A 565 -5.50 9.45 3.03
CA ILE A 565 -5.88 8.05 3.20
C ILE A 565 -5.93 7.46 1.79
N LEU A 566 -4.94 6.67 1.42
CA LEU A 566 -4.79 6.12 0.08
C LEU A 566 -5.31 4.68 0.04
N GLN A 567 -6.31 4.45 -0.79
CA GLN A 567 -6.83 3.11 -1.03
C GLN A 567 -5.87 2.31 -1.90
N PRO A 568 -5.73 1.00 -1.62
CA PRO A 568 -4.84 0.15 -2.37
C PRO A 568 -5.30 -0.04 -3.82
N ASN A 569 -4.36 0.02 -4.76
CA ASN A 569 -4.61 -0.31 -6.17
C ASN A 569 -4.88 -1.82 -6.40
N LYS A 570 -4.48 -2.67 -5.46
CA LYS A 570 -4.56 -4.15 -5.55
C LYS A 570 -5.22 -4.73 -4.30
N GLU A 571 -6.07 -5.74 -4.46
CA GLU A 571 -6.83 -6.41 -3.37
C GLU A 571 -5.97 -6.88 -2.18
N ASN A 572 -4.66 -7.10 -2.36
CA ASN A 572 -3.77 -7.63 -1.33
C ASN A 572 -2.94 -6.56 -0.59
N GLN A 573 -3.08 -5.28 -0.95
CA GLN A 573 -2.38 -4.19 -0.27
C GLN A 573 -3.30 -3.57 0.80
N GLY A 574 -2.74 -3.22 1.96
CA GLY A 574 -3.47 -2.48 2.99
C GLY A 574 -3.60 -1.00 2.62
N ILE A 575 -4.48 -0.29 3.33
CA ILE A 575 -4.61 1.18 3.25
C ILE A 575 -3.28 1.82 3.66
N ILE A 576 -2.84 2.81 2.88
CA ILE A 576 -1.63 3.60 3.15
C ILE A 576 -2.05 5.00 3.57
N PHE A 577 -1.41 5.56 4.60
CA PHE A 577 -1.67 6.89 5.12
C PHE A 577 -0.53 7.83 4.73
N ASN A 578 -0.87 8.98 4.17
CA ASN A 578 0.05 10.12 4.05
C ASN A 578 0.00 10.88 5.37
N VAL A 579 1.11 10.88 6.10
CA VAL A 579 1.24 11.55 7.39
C VAL A 579 2.20 12.72 7.24
N LEU A 580 1.74 13.93 7.53
CA LEU A 580 2.59 15.10 7.69
C LEU A 580 3.23 15.04 9.08
N LEU A 581 4.55 14.90 9.14
CA LEU A 581 5.27 14.77 10.40
C LEU A 581 5.52 16.14 11.04
N ASP A 582 5.46 16.20 12.36
CA ASP A 582 5.85 17.39 13.10
C ASP A 582 7.36 17.56 12.95
N LYS A 583 7.83 18.77 12.67
CA LYS A 583 9.23 19.04 12.33
C LYS A 583 10.15 18.76 13.52
N ASN A 584 10.57 17.51 13.64
CA ASN A 584 11.62 17.07 14.56
C ASN A 584 12.35 15.87 13.96
N LEU A 585 12.94 16.11 12.79
CA LEU A 585 14.03 15.28 12.32
C LEU A 585 15.26 15.76 13.08
N GLN A 586 15.52 15.13 14.22
CA GLN A 586 16.79 15.26 14.92
C GLN A 586 17.92 15.10 13.89
N GLY A 587 18.54 16.21 13.47
CA GLY A 587 19.74 16.25 12.64
C GLY A 587 19.62 15.89 11.16
N ARG A 588 18.45 15.58 10.57
CA ARG A 588 18.36 15.42 9.10
C ARG A 588 17.92 16.71 8.46
N THR A 589 18.87 17.46 7.90
CA THR A 589 18.62 18.44 6.85
C THR A 589 17.99 17.68 5.68
N ILE A 590 16.65 17.59 5.65
CA ILE A 590 15.97 17.19 4.42
C ILE A 590 16.25 18.31 3.44
N ASP A 591 17.06 17.97 2.44
CA ASP A 591 17.24 18.76 1.23
C ASP A 591 15.88 19.36 0.84
N LYS A 592 15.77 20.68 0.76
CA LYS A 592 14.53 21.37 0.33
C LYS A 592 14.06 20.93 -1.07
N LYS A 593 14.86 20.13 -1.78
CA LYS A 593 14.58 19.52 -3.09
C LYS A 593 14.01 18.09 -3.01
N LEU A 594 14.01 17.44 -1.85
CA LEU A 594 13.54 16.05 -1.67
C LEU A 594 12.23 16.02 -0.86
N GLU A 595 11.14 16.41 -1.51
CA GLU A 595 9.73 16.25 -1.11
C GLU A 595 9.32 16.81 0.28
N PRO A 596 8.05 17.16 0.49
CA PRO A 596 7.60 17.70 1.78
C PRO A 596 7.73 16.65 2.89
N CYS A 597 7.55 17.04 4.15
CA CYS A 597 7.65 16.22 5.37
C CYS A 597 6.60 15.07 5.45
N PHE A 598 6.40 14.31 4.37
CA PHE A 598 5.39 13.28 4.21
C PHE A 598 5.95 11.88 4.41
N ALA A 599 5.36 11.16 5.35
CA ALA A 599 5.57 9.74 5.53
C ALA A 599 4.39 8.95 4.95
N LYS A 600 4.65 8.07 3.98
CA LYS A 600 3.70 7.04 3.54
C LYS A 600 3.79 5.86 4.51
N LEU A 601 2.81 5.71 5.41
CA LEU A 601 2.82 4.74 6.51
C LEU A 601 1.64 3.77 6.42
N SER A 602 1.82 2.53 6.88
CA SER A 602 0.73 1.56 7.02
C SER A 602 0.07 1.71 8.40
N GLY A 603 -1.24 1.47 8.48
CA GLY A 603 -1.98 1.49 9.76
C GLY A 603 -1.44 0.53 10.82
N ARG A 604 -0.65 -0.48 10.43
CA ARG A 604 0.03 -1.41 11.36
C ARG A 604 1.09 -0.75 12.24
N GLY A 605 1.66 0.37 11.78
CA GLY A 605 2.71 1.11 12.47
C GLY A 605 2.24 2.45 13.03
N LEU A 606 0.92 2.66 13.17
CA LEU A 606 0.35 3.93 13.60
C LEU A 606 -0.53 3.75 14.84
N ILE A 607 -0.39 4.67 15.78
CA ILE A 607 -1.30 4.84 16.92
C ILE A 607 -2.15 6.08 16.65
N ASN A 608 -3.47 5.95 16.67
CA ASN A 608 -4.39 7.07 16.46
C ASN A 608 -4.75 7.73 17.80
N VAL A 609 -4.16 8.90 18.05
CA VAL A 609 -4.36 9.68 19.28
C VAL A 609 -5.76 10.30 19.28
N SER A 610 -6.14 10.93 18.16
CA SER A 610 -7.43 11.61 18.02
C SER A 610 -8.64 10.67 18.15
N LEU A 611 -8.49 9.39 17.83
CA LEU A 611 -9.55 8.40 18.02
C LEU A 611 -9.90 8.21 19.51
N GLU A 612 -8.89 8.12 20.38
CA GLU A 612 -9.11 7.95 21.81
C GLU A 612 -9.67 9.24 22.45
N GLU A 613 -9.21 10.41 22.01
CA GLU A 613 -9.79 11.70 22.39
C GLU A 613 -11.28 11.79 22.03
N ARG A 614 -11.66 11.35 20.82
CA ARG A 614 -13.08 11.28 20.40
C ARG A 614 -13.89 10.34 21.27
N LYS A 615 -13.37 9.15 21.58
CA LYS A 615 -14.04 8.20 22.50
C LYS A 615 -14.21 8.81 23.89
N ALA A 616 -13.20 9.50 24.40
CA ALA A 616 -13.27 10.18 25.69
C ALA A 616 -14.33 11.30 25.70
N LYS A 617 -14.36 12.17 24.67
CA LYS A 617 -15.39 13.21 24.50
C LYS A 617 -16.81 12.60 24.44
N GLY A 618 -16.99 11.51 23.68
CA GLY A 618 -18.27 10.79 23.59
C GLY A 618 -18.74 10.17 24.91
N ARG A 619 -17.83 9.59 25.70
CA ARG A 619 -18.15 9.06 27.04
C ARG A 619 -18.59 10.15 28.01
N ARG A 620 -17.92 11.33 27.98
CA ARG A 620 -18.31 12.48 28.81
C ARG A 620 -19.71 13.00 28.44
N PHE A 621 -20.02 13.07 27.15
CA PHE A 621 -21.35 13.45 26.68
C PHE A 621 -22.43 12.47 27.16
N LEU A 622 -22.20 11.16 27.01
CA LEU A 622 -23.13 10.13 27.50
C LEU A 622 -23.29 10.18 29.02
N ALA A 623 -22.22 10.38 29.78
CA ALA A 623 -22.29 10.52 31.24
C ALA A 623 -23.08 11.77 31.66
N SER A 624 -22.88 12.91 30.98
CA SER A 624 -23.66 14.13 31.21
C SER A 624 -25.13 13.96 30.83
N TYR A 625 -25.42 13.26 29.73
CA TYR A 625 -26.78 13.00 29.28
C TYR A 625 -27.52 12.03 30.21
N LEU A 626 -26.86 10.96 30.66
CA LEU A 626 -27.40 10.03 31.65
C LEU A 626 -27.64 10.71 33.01
N LYS A 627 -26.72 11.58 33.44
CA LYS A 627 -26.89 12.39 34.65
C LYS A 627 -28.12 13.32 34.53
N HIS A 628 -28.30 13.93 33.37
CA HIS A 628 -29.46 14.77 33.09
C HIS A 628 -30.76 13.96 33.04
N ILE A 629 -30.75 12.73 32.49
CA ILE A 629 -31.93 11.84 32.53
C ILE A 629 -32.25 11.46 33.97
N THR A 630 -31.27 11.05 34.79
CA THR A 630 -31.51 10.69 36.19
C THR A 630 -32.06 11.87 36.99
N GLU A 631 -31.56 13.10 36.75
CA GLU A 631 -32.07 14.32 37.39
C GLU A 631 -33.48 14.71 36.91
N VAL A 632 -33.90 14.29 35.71
CA VAL A 632 -35.25 14.54 35.17
C VAL A 632 -36.24 13.43 35.55
N THR A 633 -35.78 12.21 35.86
CA THR A 633 -36.62 11.12 36.35
C THR A 633 -36.82 11.10 37.86
N ASP A 634 -36.02 11.87 38.61
CA ASP A 634 -36.16 12.09 40.06
C ASP A 634 -37.07 13.30 40.40
N VAL A 635 -37.68 13.95 39.39
CA VAL A 635 -38.73 14.97 39.50
C VAL A 635 -40.04 14.39 38.99
#